data_AF-A0A7C0V6N1-F1
#
_entry.id   AF-A0A7C0V6N1-F1
#
_cell.length_a   1.000
_cell.length_b   1.000
_cell.length_c   1.000
_cell.angle_alpha   90.00
_cell.angle_beta   90.00
_cell.angle_gamma   90.00
#
_symmetry.space_group_name_H-M   'P 1'
#
loop_
_entity.id
_entity.type
_entity.pdbx_description
1 polymer ?
#
loop_
_entity_poly.entity_id
_entity_poly.type
_entity_poly.pdbx_seq_one_letter_code
_entity_poly.pdbx_strand_id
1 'polypeptide(L)'
;MAENNQDRSTDRPACAASECAAAGRPAGYAALVERYDLDVIPNWRKSLVTTSGVHRIDSSGGVVEEVYPPKYWPGDALGDHLEFALKYDGTNLAILATLFQKVAEEDFLEYVRSKPTGKYARRLWYLYEFLTGKTLPLDDVKRGNYIDLLEPDEYYTV
;
A
#
# COMPACT_ATOMS: atom_id res chain seq x y z
N MET A 1 -43.95 -9.47 47.08
CA MET A 1 -44.49 -8.71 45.93
C MET A 1 -43.37 -7.75 45.53
N ALA A 2 -42.59 -8.01 44.46
CA ALA A 2 -42.88 -7.73 43.04
C ALA A 2 -43.21 -6.23 42.86
N GLU A 3 -42.58 -5.41 42.00
CA GLU A 3 -41.93 -5.56 40.68
C GLU A 3 -40.84 -4.45 40.55
N ASN A 4 -39.62 -4.72 40.03
CA ASN A 4 -39.18 -4.65 38.62
C ASN A 4 -39.42 -3.30 37.90
N ASN A 5 -38.35 -2.53 37.61
CA ASN A 5 -38.24 -1.78 36.35
C ASN A 5 -36.79 -1.37 35.99
N GLN A 6 -36.52 -1.56 34.70
CA GLN A 6 -35.39 -1.37 33.82
C GLN A 6 -34.35 -0.24 34.02
N ASP A 7 -33.12 -0.61 33.62
CA ASP A 7 -32.28 0.02 32.59
C ASP A 7 -31.48 1.31 32.92
N ARG A 8 -30.15 1.16 32.92
CA ARG A 8 -29.29 1.96 32.04
C ARG A 8 -27.93 1.29 31.85
N SER A 9 -27.78 0.72 30.65
CA SER A 9 -26.52 0.53 29.95
C SER A 9 -25.51 1.67 30.24
N THR A 10 -24.30 1.29 30.61
CA THR A 10 -23.10 2.10 30.35
C THR A 10 -22.17 1.27 29.46
N ASP A 11 -22.62 1.06 28.23
CA ASP A 11 -21.74 0.81 27.11
C ASP A 11 -20.74 1.97 27.01
N ARG A 12 -19.46 1.67 27.22
CA ARG A 12 -18.37 2.50 26.69
C ARG A 12 -18.45 2.39 25.17
N PRO A 13 -18.68 3.47 24.41
CA PRO A 13 -18.41 3.40 22.99
C PRO A 13 -16.88 3.35 22.83
N ALA A 14 -16.37 2.20 22.43
CA ALA A 14 -15.12 2.13 21.70
C ALA A 14 -15.27 3.10 20.52
N CYS A 15 -14.42 4.12 20.52
CA CYS A 15 -14.44 5.22 19.58
C CYS A 15 -14.56 4.67 18.15
N ALA A 16 -15.67 4.99 17.50
CA ALA A 16 -15.98 4.60 16.14
C ALA A 16 -14.87 5.09 15.20
N ALA A 17 -14.08 4.17 14.68
CA ALA A 17 -13.24 4.37 13.49
C ALA A 17 -14.05 4.09 12.20
N SER A 18 -15.36 4.33 12.25
CA SER A 18 -16.29 4.10 11.16
C SER A 18 -17.03 5.39 10.86
N GLU A 19 -16.90 5.84 9.61
CA GLU A 19 -17.75 6.81 8.91
C GLU A 19 -17.47 8.31 9.06
N CYS A 20 -16.72 8.87 8.09
CA CYS A 20 -17.06 10.16 7.49
C CYS A 20 -16.58 10.33 6.03
N ALA A 21 -17.40 9.86 5.09
CA ALA A 21 -17.65 10.44 3.75
C ALA A 21 -16.48 10.71 2.77
N ALA A 22 -15.90 9.63 2.24
CA ALA A 22 -16.09 9.21 0.84
C ALA A 22 -15.72 7.73 0.77
N ALA A 23 -16.64 6.84 0.36
CA ALA A 23 -16.38 5.41 0.25
C ALA A 23 -15.42 5.11 -0.92
N GLY A 24 -14.15 5.46 -0.73
CA GLY A 24 -13.06 5.14 -1.63
C GLY A 24 -12.52 3.75 -1.35
N ARG A 25 -12.19 3.01 -2.40
CA ARG A 25 -11.48 1.74 -2.30
C ARG A 25 -10.01 2.02 -1.98
N PRO A 26 -9.36 1.27 -1.09
CA PRO A 26 -7.95 1.46 -0.81
C PRO A 26 -7.10 1.19 -2.05
N ALA A 27 -6.01 1.95 -2.21
CA ALA A 27 -5.01 1.77 -3.25
C ALA A 27 -3.61 1.80 -2.65
N GLY A 28 -2.60 1.37 -3.43
CA GLY A 28 -1.22 1.35 -2.96
C GLY A 28 -1.01 0.48 -1.72
N TYR A 29 -0.24 0.97 -0.75
CA TYR A 29 0.06 0.23 0.48
C TYR A 29 -1.19 -0.05 1.30
N ALA A 30 -2.16 0.86 1.34
CA ALA A 30 -3.39 0.64 2.12
C ALA A 30 -4.14 -0.62 1.65
N ALA A 31 -4.22 -0.83 0.33
CA ALA A 31 -4.85 -2.02 -0.24
C ALA A 31 -4.07 -3.30 0.06
N LEU A 32 -2.75 -3.24 0.00
CA LEU A 32 -1.87 -4.39 0.24
C LEU A 32 -1.87 -4.80 1.71
N VAL A 33 -1.86 -3.83 2.63
CA VAL A 33 -1.96 -4.09 4.07
C VAL A 33 -3.29 -4.77 4.40
N GLU A 34 -4.40 -4.28 3.84
CA GLU A 34 -5.72 -4.89 4.05
C GLU A 34 -5.83 -6.29 3.40
N ARG A 35 -5.39 -6.44 2.14
CA ARG A 35 -5.49 -7.69 1.39
C ARG A 35 -4.70 -8.84 2.01
N TYR A 36 -3.51 -8.55 2.55
CA TYR A 36 -2.61 -9.56 3.10
C TYR A 36 -2.60 -9.61 4.65
N ASP A 37 -3.49 -8.83 5.29
CA ASP A 37 -3.60 -8.71 6.75
C ASP A 37 -2.22 -8.48 7.40
N LEU A 38 -1.53 -7.43 6.94
CA LEU A 38 -0.17 -7.13 7.37
C LEU A 38 -0.18 -6.42 8.72
N ASP A 39 0.52 -7.00 9.71
CA ASP A 39 0.78 -6.36 11.00
C ASP A 39 1.98 -5.39 10.87
N VAL A 40 1.71 -4.19 10.39
CA VAL A 40 2.72 -3.15 10.12
C VAL A 40 2.25 -1.80 10.63
N ILE A 41 3.22 -0.93 10.95
CA ILE A 41 2.93 0.48 11.18
C ILE A 41 2.42 1.07 9.85
N PRO A 42 1.21 1.67 9.82
CA PRO A 42 0.67 2.27 8.61
C PRO A 42 1.60 3.30 8.01
N ASN A 43 1.61 3.41 6.68
CA ASN A 43 2.39 4.44 6.00
C ASN A 43 1.86 5.84 6.36
N TRP A 44 2.76 6.84 6.33
CA TRP A 44 2.40 8.24 6.58
C TRP A 44 1.41 8.79 5.55
N ARG A 45 1.33 8.17 4.36
CA ARG A 45 0.32 8.44 3.33
C ARG A 45 -0.60 7.24 3.16
N LYS A 46 -1.91 7.50 3.18
CA LYS A 46 -2.98 6.53 2.90
C LYS A 46 -3.73 6.94 1.65
N SER A 47 -3.74 6.07 0.65
CA SER A 47 -4.35 6.33 -0.65
C SER A 47 -5.68 5.62 -0.83
N LEU A 48 -6.70 6.37 -1.24
CA LEU A 48 -8.05 5.89 -1.54
C LEU A 48 -8.43 6.29 -2.96
N VAL A 49 -9.22 5.48 -3.66
CA VAL A 49 -9.75 5.77 -4.99
C VAL A 49 -11.27 5.72 -4.95
N THR A 50 -11.93 6.82 -5.28
CA THR A 50 -13.40 6.89 -5.27
C THR A 50 -14.01 6.39 -6.58
N THR A 51 -15.30 6.06 -6.56
CA THR A 51 -16.10 5.74 -7.75
C THR A 51 -16.57 6.99 -8.51
N SER A 52 -16.57 8.15 -7.85
CA SER A 52 -16.81 9.46 -8.45
C SER A 52 -16.20 10.57 -7.59
N GLY A 53 -15.94 11.74 -8.18
CA GLY A 53 -15.43 12.91 -7.47
C GLY A 53 -14.06 13.40 -7.98
N VAL A 54 -13.56 14.41 -7.28
CA VAL A 54 -12.28 15.07 -7.57
C VAL A 54 -11.21 14.65 -6.58
N HIS A 55 -9.95 14.90 -6.93
CA HIS A 55 -8.82 14.67 -6.05
C HIS A 55 -8.94 15.49 -4.77
N ARG A 56 -8.77 14.85 -3.61
CA ARG A 56 -8.82 15.50 -2.29
C ARG A 56 -7.65 15.04 -1.44
N ILE A 57 -7.14 15.95 -0.61
CA ILE A 57 -6.08 15.66 0.37
C ILE A 57 -6.61 16.11 1.73
N ASP A 58 -6.61 15.21 2.70
CA ASP A 58 -6.85 15.48 4.11
C ASP A 58 -5.55 15.21 4.88
N SER A 59 -5.20 16.06 5.83
CA SER A 59 -4.01 15.90 6.66
C SER A 59 -4.45 15.98 8.11
N SER A 60 -4.50 14.83 8.77
CA SER A 60 -5.01 14.69 10.13
C SER A 60 -4.05 13.83 10.95
N GLY A 61 -3.57 14.37 12.09
CA GLY A 61 -2.73 13.61 13.03
C GLY A 61 -1.38 13.14 12.48
N GLY A 62 -0.80 13.82 11.50
CA GLY A 62 0.48 13.44 10.88
C GLY A 62 0.37 12.36 9.79
N VAL A 63 -0.84 11.90 9.49
CA VAL A 63 -1.14 11.03 8.35
C VAL A 63 -1.82 11.87 7.27
N VAL A 64 -1.36 11.71 6.02
CA VAL A 64 -1.95 12.31 4.83
C VAL A 64 -2.87 11.28 4.19
N GLU A 65 -4.18 11.54 4.19
CA GLU A 65 -5.13 10.76 3.41
C GLU A 65 -5.36 11.44 2.05
N GLU A 66 -5.04 10.72 0.98
CA GLU A 66 -5.13 11.23 -0.39
C GLU A 66 -6.18 10.42 -1.16
N VAL A 67 -7.21 11.10 -1.65
CA VAL A 67 -8.37 10.51 -2.29
C VAL A 67 -8.36 10.82 -3.78
N TYR A 68 -8.01 9.83 -4.59
CA TYR A 68 -7.88 9.95 -6.03
C TYR A 68 -9.20 9.69 -6.78
N PRO A 69 -9.42 10.36 -7.92
CA PRO A 69 -10.52 10.04 -8.84
C PRO A 69 -10.42 8.62 -9.44
N PRO A 70 -11.52 8.06 -9.99
CA PRO A 70 -11.58 6.69 -10.51
C PRO A 70 -10.49 6.32 -11.52
N LYS A 71 -10.04 7.29 -12.33
CA LYS A 71 -9.00 7.11 -13.36
C LYS A 71 -7.63 6.69 -12.81
N TYR A 72 -7.42 6.83 -11.50
CA TYR A 72 -6.18 6.44 -10.82
C TYR A 72 -6.28 5.03 -10.22
N TRP A 73 -7.38 4.31 -10.41
CA TRP A 73 -7.47 2.92 -9.99
C TRP A 73 -6.32 2.12 -10.63
N PRO A 74 -5.42 1.54 -9.83
CA PRO A 74 -4.25 0.89 -10.39
C PRO A 74 -4.59 -0.42 -11.12
N GLY A 75 -5.65 -1.10 -10.70
CA GLY A 75 -5.98 -2.48 -11.08
C GLY A 75 -6.20 -3.31 -9.82
N ASP A 76 -6.42 -4.62 -9.98
CA ASP A 76 -6.65 -5.55 -8.85
C ASP A 76 -5.43 -6.46 -8.58
N ALA A 77 -4.40 -6.39 -9.43
CA ALA A 77 -3.21 -7.23 -9.29
C ALA A 77 -2.27 -6.69 -8.20
N LEU A 78 -1.51 -7.59 -7.58
CA LEU A 78 -0.46 -7.24 -6.61
C LEU A 78 0.48 -6.16 -7.17
N GLY A 79 0.95 -6.39 -8.41
CA GLY A 79 1.87 -5.50 -9.11
C GLY A 79 1.32 -4.08 -9.31
N ASP A 80 0.04 -3.96 -9.63
CA ASP A 80 -0.60 -2.68 -9.88
C ASP A 80 -0.59 -1.80 -8.62
N HIS A 81 -0.94 -2.39 -7.48
CA HIS A 81 -0.90 -1.69 -6.19
C HIS A 81 0.53 -1.42 -5.72
N LEU A 82 1.50 -2.30 -5.99
CA LEU A 82 2.91 -2.05 -5.69
C LEU A 82 3.49 -0.87 -6.49
N GLU A 83 3.18 -0.79 -7.78
CA GLU A 83 3.58 0.34 -8.63
C GLU A 83 2.94 1.64 -8.15
N PHE A 84 1.65 1.58 -7.82
CA PHE A 84 0.95 2.72 -7.25
C PHE A 84 1.61 3.20 -5.96
N ALA A 85 1.93 2.28 -5.05
CA ALA A 85 2.57 2.59 -3.78
C ALA A 85 3.91 3.30 -3.98
N LEU A 86 4.80 2.75 -4.80
CA LEU A 86 6.10 3.40 -5.06
C LEU A 86 5.97 4.75 -5.77
N LYS A 87 4.91 4.97 -6.55
CA LYS A 87 4.70 6.21 -7.30
C LYS A 87 4.08 7.32 -6.45
N TYR A 88 3.14 6.98 -5.57
CA TYR A 88 2.32 7.96 -4.86
C TYR A 88 2.45 7.89 -3.34
N ASP A 89 2.64 6.70 -2.75
CA ASP A 89 2.78 6.52 -1.30
C ASP A 89 4.25 6.64 -0.82
N GLY A 90 5.21 6.57 -1.75
CA GLY A 90 6.64 6.57 -1.49
C GLY A 90 7.21 5.17 -1.23
N THR A 91 8.49 5.08 -0.88
CA THR A 91 9.15 3.80 -0.61
C THR A 91 9.13 3.51 0.89
N ASN A 92 8.34 2.51 1.30
CA ASN A 92 8.31 2.04 2.69
C ASN A 92 8.87 0.62 2.81
N LEU A 93 10.13 0.51 3.25
CA LEU A 93 10.84 -0.77 3.34
C LEU A 93 10.22 -1.73 4.38
N ALA A 94 9.65 -1.21 5.47
CA ALA A 94 9.04 -2.04 6.51
C ALA A 94 7.78 -2.75 6.00
N ILE A 95 6.93 -2.03 5.28
CA ILE A 95 5.73 -2.61 4.66
C ILE A 95 6.13 -3.60 3.57
N LEU A 96 7.08 -3.23 2.70
CA LEU A 96 7.56 -4.11 1.62
C LEU A 96 8.17 -5.41 2.17
N ALA A 97 9.01 -5.32 3.20
CA ALA A 97 9.63 -6.50 3.82
C ALA A 97 8.58 -7.46 4.36
N THR A 98 7.57 -6.93 5.07
CA THR A 98 6.50 -7.75 5.65
C THR A 98 5.60 -8.33 4.56
N LEU A 99 5.29 -7.55 3.53
CA LEU A 99 4.51 -8.00 2.38
C LEU A 99 5.21 -9.15 1.64
N PHE A 100 6.51 -9.02 1.35
CA PHE A 100 7.26 -10.04 0.62
C PHE A 100 7.43 -11.36 1.38
N GLN A 101 7.24 -11.36 2.71
CA GLN A 101 7.15 -12.60 3.50
C GLN A 101 5.79 -13.30 3.39
N LYS A 102 4.73 -12.57 3.03
CA LYS A 102 3.34 -13.08 2.96
C LYS A 102 2.90 -13.42 1.54
N VAL A 103 3.39 -12.69 0.55
CA VAL A 103 3.09 -12.88 -0.86
C VAL A 103 3.72 -14.19 -1.37
N ALA A 104 2.99 -14.91 -2.22
CA ALA A 104 3.54 -16.07 -2.93
C ALA A 104 4.61 -15.62 -3.92
N GLU A 105 5.75 -16.31 -3.92
CA GLU A 105 6.88 -16.00 -4.81
C GLU A 105 6.46 -16.00 -6.28
N GLU A 106 5.64 -16.97 -6.70
CA GLU A 106 5.06 -17.03 -8.05
C GLU A 106 4.26 -15.78 -8.45
N ASP A 107 3.43 -15.22 -7.56
CA ASP A 107 2.62 -14.03 -7.87
C ASP A 107 3.52 -12.82 -8.16
N PHE A 108 4.58 -12.67 -7.36
CA PHE A 108 5.55 -11.60 -7.55
C PHE A 108 6.42 -11.84 -8.78
N LEU A 109 6.82 -13.08 -9.03
CA LEU A 109 7.59 -13.49 -10.21
C LEU A 109 6.81 -13.21 -11.50
N GLU A 110 5.52 -13.54 -11.53
CA GLU A 110 4.64 -13.25 -12.67
C GLU A 110 4.55 -11.75 -12.92
N TYR A 111 4.41 -10.95 -11.86
CA TYR A 111 4.44 -9.50 -11.97
C TYR A 111 5.74 -8.99 -12.61
N VAL A 112 6.90 -9.38 -12.09
CA VAL A 112 8.19 -8.92 -12.64
C VAL A 112 8.37 -9.37 -14.10
N ARG A 113 7.95 -10.59 -14.44
CA ARG A 113 7.98 -11.11 -15.83
C ARG A 113 7.05 -10.36 -16.77
N SER A 114 5.93 -9.83 -16.28
CA SER A 114 5.00 -9.05 -17.10
C SER A 114 5.58 -7.71 -17.56
N LYS A 115 6.50 -7.12 -16.78
CA LYS A 115 7.07 -5.78 -17.02
C LYS A 115 8.60 -5.73 -16.76
N PRO A 116 9.42 -6.55 -17.43
CA PRO A 116 10.84 -6.73 -17.08
C PRO A 116 11.70 -5.47 -17.23
N THR A 117 11.31 -4.54 -18.11
CA THR A 117 12.02 -3.27 -18.34
C THR A 117 11.41 -2.09 -17.57
N GLY A 118 10.29 -2.30 -16.88
CA GLY A 118 9.55 -1.27 -16.15
C GLY A 118 10.37 -0.66 -15.02
N LYS A 119 10.22 0.66 -14.82
CA LYS A 119 10.95 1.40 -13.75
C LYS A 119 10.65 0.80 -12.37
N TYR A 120 9.36 0.65 -12.06
CA TYR A 120 8.91 0.14 -10.76
C TYR A 120 9.14 -1.36 -10.61
N ALA A 121 8.89 -2.17 -11.64
CA ALA A 121 9.16 -3.60 -11.61
C ALA A 121 10.64 -3.91 -11.29
N ARG A 122 11.59 -3.18 -11.90
CA ARG A 122 13.02 -3.35 -11.60
C ARG A 122 13.40 -2.91 -10.18
N ARG A 123 12.84 -1.80 -9.70
CA ARG A 123 13.02 -1.36 -8.29
C ARG A 123 12.47 -2.41 -7.31
N LEU A 124 11.25 -2.89 -7.56
CA LEU A 124 10.60 -3.90 -6.72
C LEU A 124 11.36 -5.22 -6.75
N TRP A 125 11.82 -5.66 -7.91
CA TRP A 125 12.66 -6.86 -8.03
C TRP A 125 13.90 -6.73 -7.15
N TYR A 126 14.66 -5.64 -7.29
CA TYR A 126 15.80 -5.40 -6.43
C TYR A 126 15.44 -5.40 -4.94
N LEU A 127 14.38 -4.68 -4.54
CA LEU A 127 13.95 -4.61 -3.13
C LEU A 127 13.50 -5.98 -2.61
N TYR A 128 12.86 -6.80 -3.43
CA TYR A 128 12.47 -8.15 -3.07
C TYR A 128 13.70 -8.99 -2.72
N GLU A 129 14.69 -9.05 -3.61
CA GLU A 129 15.90 -9.84 -3.37
C GLU A 129 16.72 -9.28 -2.20
N PHE A 130 16.79 -7.96 -2.09
CA PHE A 130 17.51 -7.29 -1.01
C PHE A 130 16.89 -7.54 0.37
N LEU A 131 15.56 -7.45 0.48
CA LEU A 131 14.86 -7.59 1.77
C LEU A 131 14.65 -9.06 2.18
N THR A 132 14.48 -9.96 1.21
CA THR A 132 14.24 -11.39 1.48
C THR A 132 15.51 -12.24 1.46
N GLY A 133 16.58 -11.75 0.82
CA GLY A 133 17.80 -12.52 0.55
C GLY A 133 17.61 -13.63 -0.49
N LYS A 134 16.46 -13.71 -1.16
CA LYS A 134 16.15 -14.72 -2.17
C LYS A 134 16.31 -14.13 -3.56
N THR A 135 17.00 -14.83 -4.44
CA THR A 135 17.06 -14.49 -5.87
C THR A 135 15.91 -15.12 -6.63
N LEU A 136 15.20 -14.31 -7.42
CA LEU A 136 14.14 -14.81 -8.28
C LEU A 136 14.73 -15.57 -9.47
N PRO A 137 14.07 -16.64 -9.96
CA PRO A 137 14.49 -17.37 -11.15
C PRO A 137 14.18 -16.57 -12.43
N LEU A 138 14.91 -15.47 -12.61
CA LEU A 138 14.83 -14.53 -13.72
C LEU A 138 16.22 -14.31 -14.32
N ASP A 139 16.30 -14.23 -15.64
CA ASP A 139 17.52 -13.81 -16.31
C ASP A 139 17.77 -12.31 -16.09
N ASP A 140 19.04 -11.95 -15.91
CA ASP A 140 19.44 -10.54 -15.82
C ASP A 140 18.94 -9.73 -17.02
N VAL A 141 18.40 -8.55 -16.74
CA VAL A 141 17.91 -7.65 -17.78
C VAL A 141 19.10 -7.11 -18.57
N LYS A 142 19.23 -7.57 -19.82
CA LYS A 142 20.35 -7.22 -20.71
C LYS A 142 20.25 -5.82 -21.33
N ARG A 143 19.16 -5.09 -21.10
CA ARG A 143 18.87 -3.78 -21.71
C ARG A 143 18.07 -2.90 -20.76
N GLY A 144 18.56 -1.68 -20.52
CA GLY A 144 17.83 -0.66 -19.78
C GLY A 144 18.76 0.41 -19.24
N ASN A 145 18.24 1.63 -19.08
CA ASN A 145 18.96 2.69 -18.38
C ASN A 145 19.05 2.37 -16.89
N TYR A 146 20.09 2.91 -16.24
CA TYR A 146 20.18 2.98 -14.79
C TYR A 146 18.99 3.77 -14.24
N ILE A 147 18.45 3.31 -13.11
CA ILE A 147 17.36 3.94 -12.41
C ILE A 147 17.79 4.00 -10.95
N ASP A 148 17.74 5.19 -10.37
CA ASP A 148 17.96 5.35 -8.94
C ASP A 148 16.92 4.56 -8.15
N LEU A 149 17.34 3.82 -7.14
CA LEU A 149 16.42 3.01 -6.34
C LEU A 149 15.43 3.90 -5.56
N LEU A 150 15.97 4.99 -5.00
CA LEU A 150 15.26 6.01 -4.25
C LEU A 150 15.29 7.33 -5.03
N GLU A 151 14.24 8.13 -4.90
CA GLU A 151 14.21 9.44 -5.57
C GLU A 151 15.18 10.41 -4.86
N PRO A 152 16.21 10.94 -5.55
CA PRO A 152 17.27 11.70 -4.90
C PRO A 152 16.79 13.01 -4.23
N ASP A 153 15.65 13.55 -4.68
CA ASP A 153 15.04 14.74 -4.10
C ASP A 153 14.25 14.45 -2.81
N GLU A 154 13.89 13.18 -2.57
CA GLU A 154 13.12 12.75 -1.40
C GLU A 154 14.00 12.11 -0.32
N TYR A 155 15.16 11.53 -0.69
CA TYR A 155 16.03 10.78 0.21
C TYR A 155 17.46 11.35 0.22
N TYR A 156 17.98 11.63 1.41
CA TYR A 156 19.34 12.14 1.60
C TYR A 156 20.25 11.10 2.25
N THR A 157 21.55 11.19 1.95
CA THR A 157 22.62 10.48 2.66
C THR A 157 23.45 11.50 3.42
N VAL A 158 23.86 11.17 4.64
CA VAL A 158 24.68 12.03 5.53
C VAL A 158 26.11 11.53 5.60
#